data_AF-A0A956YNZ7-F1
#
_entry.id   AF-A0A956YNZ7-F1
#
_cell.length_a   1.000
_cell.length_b   1.000
_cell.length_c   1.000
_cell.angle_alpha   90.00
_cell.angle_beta   90.00
_cell.angle_gamma   90.00
#
_symmetry.space_group_name_H-M   'P 1'
#
loop_
_entity.id
_entity.type
_entity.pdbx_description
1 polymer ?
#
loop_
_entity_poly.entity_id
_entity_poly.type
_entity_poly.pdbx_seq_one_letter_code
_entity_poly.pdbx_strand_id
1 'polypeptide(L)'
;MTNMHRRLIVFFTGIGITLLVAGLVPLVAVAQEETPMAPTPSVEEIPEFAPTEPFYDLENVPPIEPTGDNSYCVMCHNRPLQTVTLHDGRILNLYVSPEIIANSVHGVNSEGGQLGCIDCHTEDSFPHSGPTPTDQREYTFKSVTFCINCHTDQVDALQHGLHEQAIARGNDAAAVCTDCHGSHDIRPVAQFPELVAGVCGDCHATTLAEWRSSKHVDIGPLDCATCHSPHTQEMRGGLTVNELCVNCHKEVPDIFAHTQHLDREEPVGCYECHMFVPQELTGVLTEAVDVSTAAVPVSTGHTFAVQTAACNACHEELVVSGEWERLRTQPQVSEVASVPSETETTEAETQPVSNVQFLQGLILGAGFGITAAAVFVARGNRRIRSASEDETD
;
A
#
# COMPACT_ATOMS: atom_id res chain seq x y z
N MET A 1 -48.67 -12.12 33.61
CA MET A 1 -47.82 -13.05 32.83
C MET A 1 -47.94 -12.70 31.34
N THR A 2 -47.30 -11.63 30.83
CA THR A 2 -47.65 -11.18 29.45
C THR A 2 -46.62 -10.35 28.66
N ASN A 3 -45.35 -10.21 29.07
CA ASN A 3 -44.36 -9.54 28.19
C ASN A 3 -43.00 -10.24 28.08
N MET A 4 -42.57 -10.99 29.10
CA MET A 4 -41.28 -11.69 29.07
C MET A 4 -41.29 -12.94 28.17
N HIS A 5 -42.41 -13.67 28.12
CA HIS A 5 -42.56 -14.83 27.21
C HIS A 5 -42.63 -14.42 25.73
N ARG A 6 -43.17 -13.24 25.42
CA ARG A 6 -43.28 -12.76 24.03
C ARG A 6 -41.92 -12.39 23.45
N ARG A 7 -40.98 -11.91 24.28
CA ARG A 7 -39.59 -11.60 23.87
C ARG A 7 -38.71 -12.85 23.73
N LEU A 8 -38.92 -13.87 24.56
CA LEU A 8 -38.20 -15.14 24.42
C LEU A 8 -38.61 -15.88 23.15
N ILE A 9 -39.91 -15.90 22.82
CA ILE A 9 -40.43 -16.57 21.61
C ILE A 9 -39.85 -15.94 20.34
N VAL A 10 -39.77 -14.61 20.27
CA VAL A 10 -39.21 -13.90 19.09
C VAL A 10 -37.71 -14.18 18.91
N PHE A 11 -36.95 -14.32 19.99
CA PHE A 11 -35.51 -14.60 19.93
C PHE A 11 -35.22 -16.04 19.46
N PHE A 12 -36.00 -17.03 19.90
CA PHE A 12 -35.85 -18.42 19.48
C PHE A 12 -36.36 -18.66 18.04
N THR A 13 -37.40 -17.98 17.59
CA THR A 13 -37.82 -18.03 16.17
C THR A 13 -36.84 -17.33 15.24
N GLY A 14 -36.14 -16.28 15.71
CA GLY A 14 -35.12 -15.59 14.92
C GLY A 14 -33.89 -16.45 14.63
N ILE A 15 -33.37 -17.17 15.63
CA ILE A 15 -32.19 -18.05 15.47
C ILE A 15 -32.54 -19.32 14.67
N GLY A 16 -33.76 -19.84 14.82
CA GLY A 16 -34.23 -21.02 14.07
C GLY A 16 -34.39 -20.76 12.56
N ILE A 17 -34.74 -19.54 12.15
CA ILE A 17 -34.89 -19.18 10.74
C ILE A 17 -33.51 -18.95 10.09
N THR A 18 -32.54 -18.38 10.80
CA THR A 18 -31.17 -18.20 10.26
C THR A 18 -30.45 -19.53 10.03
N LEU A 19 -30.71 -20.55 10.86
CA LEU A 19 -30.13 -21.89 10.68
C LEU A 19 -30.82 -22.71 9.57
N LEU A 20 -32.05 -22.38 9.19
CA LEU A 20 -32.77 -23.04 8.09
C LEU A 20 -32.37 -22.47 6.71
N VAL A 21 -31.93 -21.22 6.63
CA VAL A 21 -31.48 -20.58 5.37
C VAL A 21 -30.04 -20.98 5.00
N ALA A 22 -29.20 -21.34 5.97
CA ALA A 22 -27.84 -21.84 5.69
C ALA A 22 -27.77 -23.31 5.22
N GLY A 23 -28.89 -24.05 5.27
CA GLY A 23 -28.93 -25.49 4.98
C GLY A 23 -29.36 -25.90 3.57
N LEU A 24 -29.60 -24.94 2.65
CA LEU A 24 -30.12 -25.22 1.30
C LEU A 24 -29.34 -24.51 0.20
N VAL A 25 -28.01 -24.58 0.24
CA VAL A 25 -27.20 -24.42 -0.97
C VAL A 25 -27.11 -25.81 -1.64
N PRO A 26 -27.72 -26.04 -2.80
CA PRO A 26 -27.51 -27.29 -3.51
C PRO A 26 -26.04 -27.35 -3.94
N LEU A 27 -25.34 -28.40 -3.50
CA LEU A 27 -24.07 -28.85 -4.07
C LEU A 27 -24.33 -29.24 -5.53
N VAL A 28 -24.24 -28.26 -6.44
CA VAL A 28 -24.06 -28.54 -7.85
C VAL A 28 -22.59 -28.88 -8.02
N ALA A 29 -22.31 -30.18 -8.12
CA ALA A 29 -21.03 -30.66 -8.62
C ALA A 29 -20.91 -30.19 -10.08
N VAL A 30 -20.22 -29.07 -10.30
CA VAL A 30 -19.77 -28.66 -11.62
C VAL A 30 -18.68 -29.67 -12.01
N ALA A 31 -19.05 -30.63 -12.85
CA ALA A 31 -18.05 -31.40 -13.59
C ALA A 31 -17.34 -30.40 -14.50
N GLN A 32 -16.09 -30.07 -14.17
CA GLN A 32 -15.22 -29.34 -15.08
C GLN A 32 -14.83 -30.31 -16.20
N GLU A 33 -15.45 -30.14 -17.37
CA GLU A 33 -14.89 -30.70 -18.60
C GLU A 33 -13.59 -29.95 -18.86
N GLU A 34 -12.46 -30.68 -18.81
CA GLU A 34 -11.16 -30.16 -19.20
C GLU A 34 -11.20 -29.84 -20.70
N THR A 35 -11.45 -28.58 -21.03
CA THR A 35 -11.18 -28.08 -22.38
C THR A 35 -9.67 -28.12 -22.61
N PRO A 36 -9.19 -28.67 -23.73
CA PRO A 36 -7.76 -28.71 -24.03
C PRO A 36 -7.21 -27.30 -24.00
N MET A 37 -6.17 -27.09 -23.20
CA MET A 37 -5.43 -25.84 -23.10
C MET A 37 -4.91 -25.49 -24.50
N ALA A 38 -5.33 -24.34 -25.02
CA ALA A 38 -4.78 -23.80 -26.26
C ALA A 38 -3.26 -23.63 -26.09
N PRO A 39 -2.46 -23.86 -27.14
CA PRO A 39 -1.01 -23.68 -27.06
C PRO A 39 -0.69 -22.26 -26.57
N THR A 40 0.21 -22.19 -25.60
CA THR A 40 0.77 -20.95 -25.08
C THR A 40 1.23 -20.08 -26.25
N PRO A 41 0.74 -18.84 -26.38
CA PRO A 41 1.32 -17.92 -27.35
C PRO A 41 2.80 -17.75 -26.97
N SER A 42 3.67 -17.89 -27.96
CA SER A 42 5.07 -17.49 -27.82
C SER A 42 5.11 -16.06 -27.31
N VAL A 43 5.90 -15.81 -26.27
CA VAL A 43 6.23 -14.48 -25.78
C VAL A 43 6.80 -13.68 -26.96
N GLU A 44 5.95 -12.93 -27.67
CA GLU A 44 6.44 -11.82 -28.46
C GLU A 44 7.03 -10.84 -27.45
N GLU A 45 8.32 -10.50 -27.64
CA GLU A 45 9.00 -9.49 -26.86
C GLU A 45 8.12 -8.25 -26.77
N ILE A 46 7.73 -7.87 -25.55
CA ILE A 46 7.07 -6.59 -25.30
C ILE A 46 7.98 -5.53 -25.93
N PRO A 47 7.55 -4.79 -26.95
CA PRO A 47 8.40 -3.80 -27.57
C PRO A 47 8.84 -2.83 -26.47
N GLU A 48 10.14 -2.67 -26.34
CA GLU A 48 10.75 -1.71 -25.41
C GLU A 48 10.23 -0.32 -25.80
N PHE A 49 9.15 0.10 -25.13
CA PHE A 49 8.59 1.44 -25.30
C PHE A 49 9.48 2.40 -24.51
N ALA A 50 10.69 2.60 -25.03
CA ALA A 50 11.50 3.76 -24.69
C ALA A 50 11.03 4.87 -25.64
N PRO A 51 10.27 5.87 -25.17
CA PRO A 51 9.95 7.02 -26.00
C PRO A 51 11.26 7.65 -26.48
N THR A 52 11.39 7.87 -27.78
CA THR A 52 12.61 8.39 -28.40
C THR A 52 12.86 9.87 -28.10
N GLU A 53 11.90 10.55 -27.48
CA GLU A 53 11.93 11.95 -27.10
C GLU A 53 11.40 12.10 -25.66
N PRO A 54 11.98 12.98 -24.83
CA PRO A 54 11.51 13.22 -23.47
C PRO A 54 10.06 13.73 -23.45
N PHE A 55 9.26 13.30 -22.46
CA PHE A 55 7.85 13.70 -22.34
C PHE A 55 7.69 15.19 -22.03
N TYR A 56 8.67 15.78 -21.37
CA TYR A 56 8.64 17.16 -20.91
C TYR A 56 9.86 17.94 -21.42
N ASP A 57 9.64 19.20 -21.83
CA ASP A 57 10.73 20.13 -22.13
C ASP A 57 11.31 20.69 -20.83
N LEU A 58 12.43 20.12 -20.39
CA LEU A 58 13.16 20.55 -19.19
C LEU A 58 14.28 21.54 -19.48
N GLU A 59 14.61 21.79 -20.75
CA GLU A 59 15.74 22.65 -21.12
C GLU A 59 15.38 24.15 -21.02
N ASN A 60 14.10 24.48 -21.14
CA ASN A 60 13.62 25.87 -21.24
C ASN A 60 12.69 26.28 -20.08
N VAL A 61 12.98 25.83 -18.86
CA VAL A 61 12.20 26.22 -17.67
C VAL A 61 12.66 27.59 -17.15
N PRO A 62 11.84 28.65 -17.24
CA PRO A 62 12.23 29.98 -16.77
C PRO A 62 12.30 30.00 -15.24
N PRO A 63 13.26 30.74 -14.65
CA PRO A 63 13.27 30.94 -13.21
C PRO A 63 12.01 31.69 -12.78
N ILE A 64 11.35 31.19 -11.73
CA ILE A 64 10.20 31.85 -11.11
C ILE A 64 10.69 32.69 -9.95
N GLU A 65 10.30 33.96 -9.92
CA GLU A 65 10.41 34.82 -8.74
C GLU A 65 9.08 34.75 -7.97
N PRO A 66 9.06 34.21 -6.74
CA PRO A 66 7.83 34.07 -5.97
C PRO A 66 7.13 35.41 -5.77
N THR A 67 5.86 35.50 -6.16
CA THR A 67 5.07 36.72 -5.97
C THR A 67 4.62 36.87 -4.51
N GLY A 68 4.37 35.74 -3.83
CA GLY A 68 3.91 35.69 -2.44
C GLY A 68 2.51 36.30 -2.20
N ASP A 69 1.87 36.86 -3.22
CA ASP A 69 0.58 37.53 -3.10
C ASP A 69 -0.56 36.58 -3.46
N ASN A 70 -1.41 36.33 -2.46
CA ASN A 70 -2.62 35.51 -2.58
C ASN A 70 -3.89 36.35 -2.40
N SER A 71 -3.76 37.64 -2.10
CA SER A 71 -4.83 38.49 -1.55
C SER A 71 -6.03 38.64 -2.50
N TYR A 72 -5.79 38.73 -3.80
CA TYR A 72 -6.85 38.86 -4.80
C TYR A 72 -7.64 37.57 -4.99
N CYS A 73 -6.95 36.44 -5.15
CA CYS A 73 -7.55 35.13 -5.44
C CYS A 73 -8.42 34.65 -4.27
N VAL A 74 -7.93 34.83 -3.03
CA VAL A 74 -8.67 34.41 -1.83
C VAL A 74 -9.94 35.23 -1.57
N MET A 75 -10.14 36.38 -2.23
CA MET A 75 -11.41 37.11 -2.13
C MET A 75 -12.61 36.27 -2.59
N CYS A 76 -12.40 35.37 -3.56
CA CYS A 76 -13.40 34.48 -4.11
C CYS A 76 -13.16 33.01 -3.71
N HIS A 77 -11.91 32.55 -3.71
CA HIS A 77 -11.56 31.15 -3.46
C HIS A 77 -11.54 30.76 -1.97
N ASN A 78 -11.60 31.70 -1.02
CA ASN A 78 -11.79 31.39 0.40
C ASN A 78 -13.28 31.37 0.83
N ARG A 79 -14.20 31.22 -0.12
CA ARG A 79 -15.64 31.16 0.19
C ARG A 79 -16.14 29.71 0.11
N PRO A 80 -16.77 29.19 1.18
CA PRO A 80 -17.42 27.88 1.12
C PRO A 80 -18.46 27.85 0.00
N LEU A 81 -18.67 26.67 -0.59
CA LEU A 81 -19.70 26.40 -1.61
C LEU A 81 -19.49 27.13 -2.94
N GLN A 82 -18.30 27.68 -3.20
CA GLN A 82 -17.93 28.10 -4.54
C GLN A 82 -17.65 26.85 -5.37
N THR A 83 -18.43 26.60 -6.41
CA THR A 83 -18.29 25.38 -7.22
C THR A 83 -18.36 25.66 -8.71
N VAL A 84 -17.76 24.78 -9.50
CA VAL A 84 -17.96 24.70 -10.95
C VAL A 84 -18.48 23.30 -11.31
N THR A 85 -19.31 23.22 -12.35
CA THR A 85 -19.73 21.94 -12.92
C THR A 85 -18.85 21.63 -14.13
N LEU A 86 -18.18 20.48 -14.10
CA LEU A 86 -17.38 19.97 -15.21
C LEU A 86 -18.30 19.46 -16.35
N HIS A 87 -17.74 19.22 -17.53
CA HIS A 87 -18.55 18.78 -18.68
C HIS A 87 -19.23 17.42 -18.45
N ASP A 88 -18.59 16.53 -17.69
CA ASP A 88 -19.13 15.24 -17.26
C ASP A 88 -20.22 15.35 -16.17
N GLY A 89 -20.54 16.56 -15.70
CA GLY A 89 -21.56 16.83 -14.69
C GLY A 89 -21.06 16.75 -13.25
N ARG A 90 -19.80 16.39 -13.00
CA ARG A 90 -19.22 16.45 -11.64
C ARG A 90 -19.14 17.88 -11.14
N ILE A 91 -19.33 18.06 -9.84
CA ILE A 91 -19.23 19.35 -9.17
C ILE A 91 -17.86 19.43 -8.49
N LEU A 92 -17.04 20.37 -8.91
CA LEU A 92 -15.75 20.65 -8.28
C LEU A 92 -15.89 21.79 -7.28
N ASN A 93 -15.38 21.59 -6.07
CA ASN A 93 -15.29 22.63 -5.05
C ASN A 93 -14.07 23.50 -5.32
N LEU A 94 -14.30 24.81 -5.44
CA LEU A 94 -13.28 25.84 -5.68
C LEU A 94 -12.78 26.49 -4.38
N TYR A 95 -13.29 26.03 -3.22
CA TYR A 95 -12.84 26.50 -1.92
C TYR A 95 -11.39 26.07 -1.66
N VAL A 96 -10.58 27.04 -1.29
CA VAL A 96 -9.18 26.92 -0.93
C VAL A 96 -8.98 27.64 0.39
N SER A 97 -8.54 26.92 1.41
CA SER A 97 -8.25 27.49 2.72
C SER A 97 -6.91 28.23 2.69
N PRO A 98 -6.86 29.54 3.02
CA PRO A 98 -5.61 30.28 3.13
C PRO A 98 -4.67 29.71 4.19
N GLU A 99 -5.23 29.13 5.25
CA GLU A 99 -4.45 28.49 6.32
C GLU A 99 -3.75 27.23 5.82
N ILE A 100 -4.45 26.41 5.02
CA ILE A 100 -3.87 25.19 4.46
C ILE A 100 -2.70 25.53 3.52
N ILE A 101 -2.89 26.48 2.60
CA ILE A 101 -1.81 26.91 1.70
C ILE A 101 -0.64 27.48 2.50
N ALA A 102 -0.90 28.35 3.47
CA ALA A 102 0.14 28.96 4.29
C ALA A 102 1.00 27.91 5.03
N ASN A 103 0.40 26.78 5.40
CA ASN A 103 1.08 25.67 6.10
C ASN A 103 1.68 24.61 5.15
N SER A 104 1.45 24.71 3.85
CA SER A 104 2.05 23.79 2.87
C SER A 104 3.55 24.05 2.69
N VAL A 105 4.24 23.14 1.98
CA VAL A 105 5.66 23.32 1.61
C VAL A 105 5.92 24.54 0.73
N HIS A 106 4.90 25.05 0.03
CA HIS A 106 4.95 26.27 -0.78
C HIS A 106 4.42 27.51 -0.05
N GLY A 107 4.06 27.36 1.23
CA GLY A 107 3.46 28.39 2.05
C GLY A 107 4.45 29.37 2.69
N VAL A 108 4.04 30.02 3.79
CA VAL A 108 4.78 31.13 4.42
C VAL A 108 6.14 30.73 5.00
N ASN A 109 6.35 29.42 5.21
CA ASN A 109 7.57 28.87 5.80
C ASN A 109 8.51 28.25 4.76
N SER A 110 8.23 28.41 3.46
CA SER A 110 9.11 27.94 2.39
C SER A 110 10.46 28.66 2.42
N GLU A 111 11.56 27.91 2.33
CA GLU A 111 12.93 28.46 2.34
C GLU A 111 13.20 29.40 1.16
N GLY A 112 12.52 29.17 0.02
CA GLY A 112 12.60 30.00 -1.18
C GLY A 112 11.64 31.20 -1.18
N GLY A 113 10.89 31.42 -0.10
CA GLY A 113 9.80 32.38 -0.04
C GLY A 113 8.45 31.76 -0.37
N GLN A 114 7.38 32.42 0.11
CA GLN A 114 6.01 32.01 -0.12
C GLN A 114 5.64 32.12 -1.60
N LEU A 115 5.02 31.09 -2.16
CA LEU A 115 4.40 31.18 -3.47
C LEU A 115 3.02 31.87 -3.40
N GLY A 116 2.77 32.73 -4.38
CA GLY A 116 1.46 33.29 -4.69
C GLY A 116 0.66 32.37 -5.62
N CYS A 117 -0.65 32.61 -5.73
CA CYS A 117 -1.55 31.76 -6.53
C CYS A 117 -1.09 31.67 -7.98
N ILE A 118 -0.66 32.80 -8.57
CA ILE A 118 -0.26 32.90 -9.96
C ILE A 118 1.13 32.30 -10.25
N ASP A 119 1.93 32.01 -9.22
CA ASP A 119 3.23 31.35 -9.40
C ASP A 119 3.01 29.90 -9.89
N CYS A 120 1.90 29.27 -9.49
CA CYS A 120 1.47 27.98 -10.02
C CYS A 120 0.39 28.13 -11.11
N HIS A 121 -0.66 28.92 -10.86
CA HIS A 121 -1.82 29.02 -11.75
C HIS A 121 -1.61 29.90 -12.99
N THR A 122 -0.46 30.57 -13.13
CA THR A 122 -0.14 31.52 -14.20
C THR A 122 -1.07 32.75 -14.27
N GLU A 123 -0.60 33.84 -14.89
CA GLU A 123 -1.33 35.13 -14.91
C GLU A 123 -2.63 35.09 -15.71
N ASP A 124 -2.72 34.22 -16.71
CA ASP A 124 -3.86 34.05 -17.61
C ASP A 124 -5.03 33.28 -16.98
N SER A 125 -4.85 32.72 -15.78
CA SER A 125 -5.96 32.12 -15.01
C SER A 125 -7.08 33.12 -14.67
N PHE A 126 -6.80 34.43 -14.70
CA PHE A 126 -7.81 35.47 -14.51
C PHE A 126 -7.79 36.54 -15.62
N PRO A 127 -8.95 36.90 -16.22
CA PRO A 127 -10.29 36.38 -15.97
C PRO A 127 -10.41 34.93 -16.44
N HIS A 128 -11.00 34.05 -15.61
CA HIS A 128 -11.17 32.60 -15.88
C HIS A 128 -11.88 32.36 -17.22
N SER A 129 -11.12 32.36 -18.30
CA SER A 129 -11.61 32.43 -19.69
C SER A 129 -11.23 31.20 -20.50
N GLY A 130 -10.40 30.32 -19.92
CA GLY A 130 -10.11 29.01 -20.46
C GLY A 130 -11.31 28.06 -20.42
N PRO A 131 -11.33 27.02 -21.25
CA PRO A 131 -12.38 26.02 -21.23
C PRO A 131 -12.36 25.28 -19.88
N THR A 132 -13.55 25.01 -19.33
CA THR A 132 -13.65 24.08 -18.20
C THR A 132 -13.10 22.71 -18.63
N PRO A 133 -12.31 22.00 -17.81
CA PRO A 133 -11.91 20.64 -18.13
C PRO A 133 -13.11 19.75 -18.43
N THR A 134 -12.93 18.73 -19.27
CA THR A 134 -13.96 17.74 -19.57
C THR A 134 -14.36 17.03 -18.28
N ASP A 135 -13.36 16.65 -17.50
CA ASP A 135 -13.50 15.84 -16.32
C ASP A 135 -12.38 16.14 -15.29
N GLN A 136 -12.48 15.56 -14.09
CA GLN A 136 -11.50 15.83 -13.03
C GLN A 136 -10.11 15.29 -13.37
N ARG A 137 -10.03 14.20 -14.12
CA ARG A 137 -8.78 13.53 -14.42
C ARG A 137 -7.96 14.32 -15.45
N GLU A 138 -8.62 14.88 -16.45
CA GLU A 138 -8.00 15.84 -17.39
C GLU A 138 -7.38 17.02 -16.62
N TYR A 139 -8.07 17.52 -15.59
CA TYR A 139 -7.54 18.59 -14.74
C TYR A 139 -6.31 18.14 -13.93
N THR A 140 -6.35 16.95 -13.34
CA THR A 140 -5.21 16.36 -12.61
C THR A 140 -3.98 16.23 -13.52
N PHE A 141 -4.12 15.75 -14.75
CA PHE A 141 -3.01 15.67 -15.71
C PHE A 141 -2.44 17.05 -16.07
N LYS A 142 -3.31 18.03 -16.38
CA LYS A 142 -2.87 19.39 -16.67
C LYS A 142 -2.13 20.05 -15.51
N SER A 143 -2.43 19.66 -14.26
CA SER A 143 -1.74 20.23 -13.10
C SER A 143 -0.25 19.94 -13.05
N VAL A 144 0.22 18.89 -13.74
CA VAL A 144 1.65 18.51 -13.80
C VAL A 144 2.50 19.64 -14.37
N THR A 145 1.99 20.39 -15.34
CA THR A 145 2.74 21.51 -15.96
C THR A 145 3.09 22.60 -14.97
N PHE A 146 2.32 22.76 -13.89
CA PHE A 146 2.61 23.75 -12.84
C PHE A 146 3.78 23.32 -11.96
N CYS A 147 3.98 22.01 -11.78
CA CYS A 147 5.08 21.46 -10.99
C CYS A 147 6.42 21.54 -11.75
N ILE A 148 6.38 21.28 -13.07
CA ILE A 148 7.57 21.22 -13.93
C ILE A 148 8.36 22.53 -13.91
N ASN A 149 7.68 23.67 -13.75
CA ASN A 149 8.33 24.97 -13.76
C ASN A 149 9.35 25.19 -12.64
N CYS A 150 9.38 24.33 -11.61
CA CYS A 150 10.40 24.36 -10.55
C CYS A 150 11.01 22.99 -10.22
N HIS A 151 10.28 21.89 -10.42
CA HIS A 151 10.68 20.54 -9.99
C HIS A 151 11.29 19.70 -11.12
N THR A 152 12.20 20.29 -11.89
CA THR A 152 12.79 19.65 -13.08
C THR A 152 13.47 18.32 -12.77
N ASP A 153 14.19 18.21 -11.64
CA ASP A 153 14.88 16.99 -11.25
C ASP A 153 13.90 15.84 -10.93
N GLN A 154 12.79 16.16 -10.26
CA GLN A 154 11.77 15.15 -9.92
C GLN A 154 11.01 14.72 -11.16
N VAL A 155 10.78 15.64 -12.10
CA VAL A 155 10.14 15.35 -13.38
C VAL A 155 11.05 14.49 -14.25
N ASP A 156 12.36 14.78 -14.28
CA ASP A 156 13.33 13.96 -15.01
C ASP A 156 13.39 12.52 -14.47
N ALA A 157 13.33 12.37 -13.14
CA ALA A 157 13.22 11.06 -12.52
C ALA A 157 11.89 10.35 -12.85
N LEU A 158 10.77 11.09 -12.85
CA LEU A 158 9.44 10.52 -13.07
C LEU A 158 9.17 10.14 -14.52
N GLN A 159 9.66 10.92 -15.49
CA GLN A 159 9.34 10.72 -16.90
C GLN A 159 9.85 9.38 -17.46
N HIS A 160 10.82 8.78 -16.78
CA HIS A 160 11.35 7.45 -17.08
C HIS A 160 10.66 6.32 -16.27
N GLY A 161 9.85 6.67 -15.27
CA GLY A 161 9.18 5.73 -14.37
C GLY A 161 7.97 5.02 -14.99
N LEU A 162 7.51 3.95 -14.33
CA LEU A 162 6.43 3.09 -14.82
C LEU A 162 5.09 3.81 -14.96
N HIS A 163 4.77 4.76 -14.09
CA HIS A 163 3.54 5.55 -14.19
C HIS A 163 3.52 6.40 -15.46
N GLU A 164 4.62 7.09 -15.82
CA GLU A 164 4.66 7.88 -17.05
C GLU A 164 4.57 6.98 -18.29
N GLN A 165 5.28 5.84 -18.27
CA GLN A 165 5.16 4.85 -19.33
C GLN A 165 3.73 4.31 -19.47
N ALA A 166 3.01 4.11 -18.37
CA ALA A 166 1.61 3.68 -18.40
C ALA A 166 0.70 4.78 -18.98
N ILE A 167 0.90 6.05 -18.61
CA ILE A 167 0.21 7.20 -19.18
C ILE A 167 0.43 7.26 -20.70
N ALA A 168 1.67 7.09 -21.15
CA ALA A 168 2.03 7.10 -22.57
C ALA A 168 1.38 5.96 -23.37
N ARG A 169 1.05 4.85 -22.69
CA ARG A 169 0.28 3.72 -23.25
C ARG A 169 -1.24 3.92 -23.18
N GLY A 170 -1.71 5.07 -22.73
CA GLY A 170 -3.12 5.43 -22.63
C GLY A 170 -3.80 5.00 -21.31
N ASN A 171 -3.04 4.63 -20.28
CA ASN A 171 -3.58 4.38 -18.96
C ASN A 171 -3.78 5.69 -18.20
N ASP A 172 -4.95 6.29 -18.38
CA ASP A 172 -5.31 7.53 -17.70
C ASP A 172 -5.44 7.37 -16.17
N ALA A 173 -5.42 6.16 -15.61
CA ALA A 173 -5.48 5.94 -14.15
C ALA A 173 -4.10 5.97 -13.47
N ALA A 174 -3.00 5.99 -14.22
CA ALA A 174 -1.64 5.97 -13.66
C ALA A 174 -1.27 7.28 -12.97
N ALA A 175 -0.65 7.23 -11.78
CA ALA A 175 -0.53 8.40 -10.91
C ALA A 175 0.39 9.50 -11.47
N VAL A 176 0.01 10.75 -11.26
CA VAL A 176 0.82 11.96 -11.48
C VAL A 176 1.11 12.67 -10.15
N CYS A 177 1.84 13.79 -10.20
CA CYS A 177 2.33 14.52 -9.02
C CYS A 177 1.24 14.74 -7.95
N THR A 178 0.06 15.19 -8.37
CA THR A 178 -1.03 15.58 -7.47
C THR A 178 -1.82 14.41 -6.89
N ASP A 179 -1.72 13.21 -7.48
CA ASP A 179 -2.29 12.00 -6.89
C ASP A 179 -1.53 11.59 -5.63
N CYS A 180 -0.22 11.86 -5.58
CA CYS A 180 0.62 11.52 -4.43
C CYS A 180 0.80 12.68 -3.44
N HIS A 181 1.04 13.89 -3.94
CA HIS A 181 1.40 15.05 -3.12
C HIS A 181 0.21 15.92 -2.74
N GLY A 182 -0.96 15.73 -3.37
CA GLY A 182 -2.06 16.68 -3.29
C GLY A 182 -1.79 17.93 -4.11
N SER A 183 -2.49 19.03 -3.80
CA SER A 183 -2.38 20.29 -4.55
C SER A 183 -2.09 21.49 -3.64
N HIS A 184 -3.08 21.96 -2.89
CA HIS A 184 -2.93 23.12 -2.00
C HIS A 184 -2.44 22.78 -0.59
N ASP A 185 -2.43 21.50 -0.23
CA ASP A 185 -2.09 20.98 1.10
C ASP A 185 -0.83 20.10 1.10
N ILE A 186 0.08 20.35 0.14
CA ILE A 186 1.31 19.56 -0.02
C ILE A 186 2.15 19.62 1.26
N ARG A 187 2.46 18.44 1.80
CA ARG A 187 3.22 18.27 3.05
C ARG A 187 4.65 17.80 2.77
N PRO A 188 5.61 18.15 3.64
CA PRO A 188 6.98 17.67 3.52
C PRO A 188 7.04 16.17 3.85
N VAL A 189 7.24 15.33 2.84
CA VAL A 189 7.29 13.86 2.97
C VAL A 189 8.28 13.41 4.05
N ALA A 190 9.44 14.08 4.15
CA ALA A 190 10.47 13.78 5.14
C ALA A 190 9.99 13.92 6.60
N GLN A 191 8.95 14.71 6.86
CA GLN A 191 8.38 14.89 8.20
C GLN A 191 7.21 13.94 8.49
N PHE A 192 6.66 13.31 7.45
CA PHE A 192 5.52 12.40 7.54
C PHE A 192 5.76 11.10 6.74
N PRO A 193 6.89 10.40 6.94
CA PRO A 193 7.23 9.21 6.17
C PRO A 193 6.19 8.09 6.32
N GLU A 194 5.48 8.03 7.45
CA GLU A 194 4.44 7.04 7.75
C GLU A 194 3.16 7.17 6.91
N LEU A 195 2.99 8.28 6.20
CA LEU A 195 1.84 8.50 5.32
C LEU A 195 2.08 7.93 3.91
N VAL A 196 3.32 7.62 3.56
CA VAL A 196 3.70 7.22 2.20
C VAL A 196 3.02 5.91 1.78
N ALA A 197 2.99 4.90 2.67
CA ALA A 197 2.32 3.63 2.40
C ALA A 197 0.84 3.81 2.06
N GLY A 198 0.19 4.77 2.71
CA GLY A 198 -1.21 5.10 2.47
C GLY A 198 -1.42 5.58 1.04
N VAL A 199 -0.60 6.53 0.61
CA VAL A 199 -0.66 7.11 -0.75
C VAL A 199 -0.48 6.04 -1.82
N CYS A 200 0.53 5.17 -1.68
CA CYS A 200 0.71 4.06 -2.62
C CYS A 200 -0.48 3.11 -2.60
N GLY A 201 -1.02 2.84 -1.41
CA GLY A 201 -2.11 1.90 -1.19
C GLY A 201 -3.50 2.35 -1.62
N ASP A 202 -3.70 3.63 -1.92
CA ASP A 202 -4.95 4.14 -2.51
C ASP A 202 -5.21 3.48 -3.87
N CYS A 203 -4.15 3.09 -4.59
CA CYS A 203 -4.22 2.31 -5.83
C CYS A 203 -3.65 0.88 -5.67
N HIS A 204 -2.50 0.71 -5.02
CA HIS A 204 -1.82 -0.59 -4.87
C HIS A 204 -2.29 -1.35 -3.61
N ALA A 205 -3.60 -1.57 -3.51
CA ALA A 205 -4.22 -2.15 -2.32
C ALA A 205 -3.70 -3.56 -1.97
N THR A 206 -3.47 -4.41 -2.97
CA THR A 206 -2.93 -5.76 -2.78
C THR A 206 -1.52 -5.72 -2.21
N THR A 207 -0.63 -4.92 -2.81
CA THR A 207 0.75 -4.73 -2.35
C THR A 207 0.80 -4.19 -0.93
N LEU A 208 -0.04 -3.20 -0.61
CA LEU A 208 -0.13 -2.67 0.75
C LEU A 208 -0.62 -3.73 1.75
N ALA A 209 -1.58 -4.56 1.36
CA ALA A 209 -2.06 -5.65 2.21
C ALA A 209 -0.97 -6.70 2.48
N GLU A 210 -0.22 -7.09 1.46
CA GLU A 210 0.92 -7.99 1.59
C GLU A 210 2.02 -7.40 2.48
N TRP A 211 2.42 -6.15 2.23
CA TRP A 211 3.41 -5.43 3.04
C TRP A 211 3.02 -5.41 4.51
N ARG A 212 1.77 -5.07 4.82
CA ARG A 212 1.22 -5.04 6.19
C ARG A 212 1.20 -6.41 6.87
N SER A 213 1.23 -7.50 6.10
CA SER A 213 1.33 -8.87 6.64
C SER A 213 2.77 -9.31 6.89
N SER A 214 3.75 -8.59 6.34
CA SER A 214 5.17 -8.92 6.45
C SER A 214 5.73 -8.58 7.84
N LYS A 215 6.93 -9.11 8.13
CA LYS A 215 7.68 -8.73 9.33
C LYS A 215 8.37 -7.37 9.25
N HIS A 216 8.52 -6.81 8.05
CA HIS A 216 9.14 -5.50 7.89
C HIS A 216 8.32 -4.38 8.52
N VAL A 217 6.99 -4.52 8.58
CA VAL A 217 6.11 -3.54 9.23
C VAL A 217 6.35 -3.44 10.75
N ASP A 218 6.93 -4.48 11.37
CA ASP A 218 7.15 -4.54 12.83
C ASP A 218 8.44 -3.81 13.26
N ILE A 219 9.34 -3.43 12.33
CA ILE A 219 10.72 -3.01 12.63
C ILE A 219 10.86 -1.49 12.86
N GLY A 220 9.92 -0.65 12.41
CA GLY A 220 9.99 0.81 12.59
C GLY A 220 9.24 1.58 11.49
N PRO A 221 9.60 2.84 11.18
CA PRO A 221 8.98 3.62 10.10
C PRO A 221 9.48 3.14 8.71
N LEU A 222 9.58 1.83 8.52
CA LEU A 222 9.82 1.22 7.22
C LEU A 222 8.54 1.34 6.40
N ASP A 223 8.70 1.87 5.19
CA ASP A 223 7.59 2.13 4.27
C ASP A 223 8.05 1.80 2.83
N CYS A 224 7.13 1.82 1.86
CA CYS A 224 7.37 1.62 0.43
C CYS A 224 8.58 2.44 -0.05
N ALA A 225 8.67 3.72 0.36
CA ALA A 225 9.77 4.60 -0.03
C ALA A 225 11.13 4.28 0.61
N THR A 226 11.18 3.36 1.58
CA THR A 226 12.44 2.86 2.13
C THR A 226 13.16 1.98 1.11
N CYS A 227 12.41 1.14 0.39
CA CYS A 227 12.97 0.24 -0.61
C CYS A 227 12.82 0.77 -2.03
N HIS A 228 11.80 1.59 -2.31
CA HIS A 228 11.55 2.15 -3.64
C HIS A 228 11.76 3.66 -3.66
N SER A 229 12.16 4.18 -4.82
CA SER A 229 12.15 5.61 -5.11
C SER A 229 10.77 5.98 -5.64
N PRO A 230 10.02 6.91 -5.01
CA PRO A 230 8.69 7.28 -5.50
C PRO A 230 8.69 7.97 -6.88
N HIS A 231 9.79 8.64 -7.26
CA HIS A 231 9.89 9.33 -8.55
C HIS A 231 10.38 8.39 -9.65
N THR A 232 11.53 7.71 -9.46
CA THR A 232 12.02 6.77 -10.49
C THR A 232 11.23 5.46 -10.53
N GLN A 233 10.51 5.13 -9.45
CA GLN A 233 9.73 3.90 -9.28
C GLN A 233 10.58 2.62 -9.28
N GLU A 234 11.89 2.77 -9.16
CA GLU A 234 12.86 1.70 -9.03
C GLU A 234 13.16 1.39 -7.57
N MET A 235 13.68 0.18 -7.30
CA MET A 235 14.25 -0.14 -6.00
C MET A 235 15.52 0.68 -5.75
N ARG A 236 15.70 1.13 -4.51
CA ARG A 236 16.88 1.84 -4.00
C ARG A 236 18.03 0.85 -3.78
N GLY A 237 18.48 0.18 -4.84
CA GLY A 237 19.74 -0.57 -4.83
C GLY A 237 20.87 0.37 -5.22
N GLY A 238 21.94 0.45 -4.43
CA GLY A 238 23.13 1.22 -4.80
C GLY A 238 23.83 0.61 -6.01
N LEU A 239 24.82 -0.25 -5.78
CA LEU A 239 25.43 -1.05 -6.85
C LEU A 239 24.60 -2.31 -7.14
N THR A 240 23.89 -2.85 -6.13
CA THR A 240 22.94 -3.98 -6.31
C THR A 240 21.73 -3.89 -5.37
N VAL A 241 20.63 -4.57 -5.70
CA VAL A 241 19.45 -4.71 -4.83
C VAL A 241 19.79 -5.49 -3.54
N ASN A 242 20.75 -6.41 -3.58
CA ASN A 242 21.15 -7.18 -2.39
C ASN A 242 21.75 -6.27 -1.30
N GLU A 243 22.51 -5.24 -1.70
CA GLU A 243 23.08 -4.25 -0.78
C GLU A 243 22.02 -3.52 0.04
N LEU A 244 20.85 -3.25 -0.57
CA LEU A 244 19.71 -2.64 0.13
C LEU A 244 19.22 -3.53 1.27
N CYS A 245 19.05 -4.84 1.02
CA CYS A 245 18.54 -5.79 2.01
C CYS A 245 19.54 -5.96 3.17
N VAL A 246 20.83 -6.14 2.85
CA VAL A 246 21.86 -6.41 3.87
C VAL A 246 22.20 -5.19 4.73
N ASN A 247 21.86 -3.97 4.30
CA ASN A 247 22.02 -2.76 5.11
C ASN A 247 21.31 -2.89 6.47
N CYS A 248 20.12 -3.50 6.48
CA CYS A 248 19.39 -3.81 7.71
C CYS A 248 19.63 -5.22 8.23
N HIS A 249 19.62 -6.24 7.36
CA HIS A 249 19.74 -7.63 7.81
C HIS A 249 21.06 -7.93 8.49
N LYS A 250 22.18 -7.30 8.06
CA LYS A 250 23.57 -7.36 8.58
C LYS A 250 24.19 -8.76 8.66
N GLU A 251 23.46 -9.74 9.18
CA GLU A 251 23.78 -11.15 9.29
C GLU A 251 22.68 -11.94 8.59
N VAL A 252 23.02 -12.53 7.44
CA VAL A 252 22.13 -13.43 6.71
C VAL A 252 22.31 -14.83 7.30
N PRO A 253 21.22 -15.56 7.65
CA PRO A 253 21.35 -16.90 8.23
C PRO A 253 22.20 -17.82 7.37
N ASP A 254 23.13 -18.54 7.98
CA ASP A 254 23.95 -19.55 7.30
C ASP A 254 23.13 -20.82 7.03
N ILE A 255 22.32 -20.75 5.98
CA ILE A 255 21.55 -21.87 5.45
C ILE A 255 22.07 -22.20 4.05
N PHE A 256 21.92 -23.46 3.65
CA PHE A 256 22.34 -23.96 2.34
C PHE A 256 21.91 -23.04 1.18
N ALA A 257 20.67 -22.53 1.21
CA ALA A 257 20.21 -21.63 0.17
C ALA A 257 21.06 -20.36 0.09
N HIS A 258 21.36 -19.68 1.20
CA HIS A 258 22.15 -18.45 1.17
C HIS A 258 23.60 -18.70 0.77
N THR A 259 24.24 -19.77 1.27
CA THR A 259 25.63 -20.07 0.92
C THR A 259 25.81 -20.35 -0.56
N GLN A 260 24.91 -21.12 -1.16
CA GLN A 260 25.02 -21.44 -2.59
C GLN A 260 24.70 -20.27 -3.50
N HIS A 261 23.88 -19.31 -3.07
CA HIS A 261 23.31 -18.26 -3.93
C HIS A 261 23.99 -16.90 -3.77
N LEU A 262 24.59 -16.60 -2.62
CA LEU A 262 25.25 -15.32 -2.37
C LEU A 262 26.75 -15.33 -2.66
N ASP A 263 27.43 -16.47 -2.51
CA ASP A 263 28.88 -16.61 -2.72
C ASP A 263 29.21 -17.19 -4.10
N ARG A 264 28.85 -16.44 -5.15
CA ARG A 264 29.08 -16.80 -6.56
C ARG A 264 29.42 -15.56 -7.39
N GLU A 265 29.95 -15.77 -8.60
CA GLU A 265 30.34 -14.69 -9.51
C GLU A 265 29.16 -13.78 -9.89
N GLU A 266 27.97 -14.36 -10.05
CA GLU A 266 26.70 -13.64 -10.22
C GLU A 266 25.72 -14.05 -9.11
N PRO A 267 25.67 -13.30 -8.00
CA PRO A 267 24.79 -13.60 -6.87
C PRO A 267 23.31 -13.53 -7.26
N VAL A 268 22.53 -14.49 -6.78
CA VAL A 268 21.06 -14.45 -6.90
C VAL A 268 20.52 -13.37 -5.98
N GLY A 269 19.56 -12.60 -6.50
CA GLY A 269 18.94 -11.49 -5.81
C GLY A 269 18.08 -11.96 -4.63
N CYS A 270 18.11 -11.24 -3.49
CA CYS A 270 17.23 -11.55 -2.37
C CYS A 270 15.75 -11.53 -2.81
N TYR A 271 15.38 -10.56 -3.64
CA TYR A 271 14.02 -10.39 -4.17
C TYR A 271 13.57 -11.55 -5.08
N GLU A 272 14.50 -12.26 -5.73
CA GLU A 272 14.18 -13.40 -6.60
C GLU A 272 13.60 -14.59 -5.83
N CYS A 273 13.90 -14.70 -4.53
CA CYS A 273 13.34 -15.72 -3.64
C CYS A 273 12.33 -15.14 -2.65
N HIS A 274 12.67 -14.01 -2.01
CA HIS A 274 11.85 -13.42 -0.96
C HIS A 274 10.67 -12.63 -1.50
N MET A 275 10.76 -12.08 -2.71
CA MET A 275 9.69 -11.31 -3.35
C MET A 275 9.25 -11.95 -4.68
N PHE A 276 9.43 -13.26 -4.80
CA PHE A 276 9.12 -13.98 -6.04
C PHE A 276 7.65 -13.84 -6.43
N VAL A 277 7.42 -13.51 -7.70
CA VAL A 277 6.11 -13.53 -8.33
C VAL A 277 6.21 -14.43 -9.57
N PRO A 278 5.38 -15.48 -9.70
CA PRO A 278 5.34 -16.34 -10.88
C PRO A 278 5.15 -15.52 -12.17
N GLN A 279 5.82 -15.93 -13.24
CA GLN A 279 5.86 -15.15 -14.48
C GLN A 279 4.47 -15.01 -15.12
N GLU A 280 3.61 -16.04 -14.96
CA GLU A 280 2.22 -16.05 -15.40
C GLU A 280 1.36 -14.98 -14.71
N LEU A 281 1.79 -14.53 -13.53
CA LEU A 281 1.17 -13.45 -12.76
C LEU A 281 1.80 -12.08 -13.05
N THR A 282 3.07 -12.05 -13.48
CA THR A 282 3.74 -10.79 -13.89
C THR A 282 3.24 -10.24 -15.22
N GLY A 283 2.83 -11.09 -16.18
CA GLY A 283 2.24 -10.64 -17.45
C GLY A 283 0.94 -9.84 -17.27
N VAL A 284 0.19 -10.10 -16.19
CA VAL A 284 -1.01 -9.34 -15.81
C VAL A 284 -0.68 -7.93 -15.28
N LEU A 285 0.56 -7.71 -14.81
CA LEU A 285 1.03 -6.42 -14.29
C LEU A 285 1.70 -5.55 -15.37
N THR A 286 2.12 -6.13 -16.50
CA THR A 286 2.78 -5.43 -17.61
C THR A 286 1.86 -5.17 -18.82
N GLU A 287 0.82 -5.99 -18.98
CA GLU A 287 -0.28 -5.67 -19.88
C GLU A 287 -1.22 -4.66 -19.23
N ALA A 288 -1.89 -3.83 -20.03
CA ALA A 288 -2.87 -2.83 -19.62
C ALA A 288 -4.15 -3.43 -19.03
N VAL A 289 -4.03 -4.47 -18.20
CA VAL A 289 -5.09 -4.98 -17.37
C VAL A 289 -5.39 -3.91 -16.35
N ASP A 290 -6.57 -3.34 -16.46
CA ASP A 290 -7.12 -2.46 -15.45
C ASP A 290 -7.18 -3.23 -14.11
N VAL A 291 -6.17 -3.02 -13.28
CA VAL A 291 -6.01 -3.67 -11.97
C VAL A 291 -7.19 -3.33 -11.05
N SER A 292 -7.98 -2.29 -11.37
CA SER A 292 -9.24 -1.98 -10.69
C SER A 292 -10.37 -2.96 -11.01
N THR A 293 -10.26 -3.73 -12.11
CA THR A 293 -11.27 -4.73 -12.56
C THR A 293 -10.82 -6.18 -12.38
N ALA A 294 -9.55 -6.43 -12.07
CA ALA A 294 -9.04 -7.76 -11.79
C ALA A 294 -9.63 -8.29 -10.46
N ALA A 295 -10.68 -9.11 -10.57
CA ALA A 295 -11.36 -9.73 -9.43
C ALA A 295 -10.53 -10.77 -8.64
N VAL A 296 -9.24 -10.90 -8.95
CA VAL A 296 -8.30 -11.77 -8.26
C VAL A 296 -7.11 -10.93 -7.79
N PRO A 297 -6.86 -10.78 -6.48
CA PRO A 297 -5.65 -10.14 -6.00
C PRO A 297 -4.46 -10.99 -6.43
N VAL A 298 -3.76 -10.52 -7.46
CA VAL A 298 -2.51 -11.11 -7.93
C VAL A 298 -1.45 -10.82 -6.88
N SER A 299 -0.81 -11.88 -6.37
CA SER A 299 0.27 -11.75 -5.39
C SER A 299 1.39 -10.88 -5.96
N THR A 300 1.89 -9.93 -5.16
CA THR A 300 2.96 -9.01 -5.59
C THR A 300 4.30 -9.30 -4.93
N GLY A 301 4.39 -10.39 -4.13
CA GLY A 301 5.63 -10.80 -3.47
C GLY A 301 5.99 -9.99 -2.23
N HIS A 302 5.15 -9.04 -1.81
CA HIS A 302 5.46 -8.11 -0.72
C HIS A 302 5.15 -8.66 0.68
N THR A 303 4.85 -9.96 0.78
CA THR A 303 4.80 -10.69 2.06
C THR A 303 6.19 -11.09 2.55
N PHE A 304 7.19 -11.08 1.67
CA PHE A 304 8.57 -11.56 1.88
C PHE A 304 8.67 -13.08 2.17
N ALA A 305 7.56 -13.81 2.02
CA ALA A 305 7.48 -15.22 2.31
C ALA A 305 8.02 -16.04 1.13
N VAL A 306 9.08 -16.81 1.38
CA VAL A 306 9.66 -17.72 0.40
C VAL A 306 8.71 -18.90 0.19
N GLN A 307 8.31 -19.13 -1.06
CA GLN A 307 7.47 -20.25 -1.47
C GLN A 307 8.27 -21.22 -2.33
N THR A 308 7.87 -22.49 -2.37
CA THR A 308 8.54 -23.52 -3.19
C THR A 308 8.55 -23.16 -4.69
N ALA A 309 7.55 -22.42 -5.16
CA ALA A 309 7.50 -21.94 -6.54
C ALA A 309 8.73 -21.11 -6.94
N ALA A 310 9.28 -20.31 -6.01
CA ALA A 310 10.48 -19.51 -6.26
C ALA A 310 11.70 -20.40 -6.57
N CYS A 311 11.84 -21.50 -5.83
CA CYS A 311 12.92 -22.47 -6.07
C CYS A 311 12.73 -23.19 -7.41
N ASN A 312 11.50 -23.59 -7.69
CA ASN A 312 11.18 -24.38 -8.88
C ASN A 312 11.38 -23.59 -10.18
N ALA A 313 11.27 -22.25 -10.14
CA ALA A 313 11.50 -21.39 -11.30
C ALA A 313 12.89 -21.54 -11.91
N CYS A 314 13.91 -21.86 -11.10
CA CYS A 314 15.28 -22.14 -11.59
C CYS A 314 15.70 -23.61 -11.45
N HIS A 315 15.04 -24.35 -10.55
CA HIS A 315 15.42 -25.72 -10.18
C HIS A 315 14.38 -26.77 -10.56
N GLU A 316 13.59 -26.53 -11.61
CA GLU A 316 12.58 -27.47 -12.10
C GLU A 316 13.17 -28.88 -12.30
N GLU A 317 14.35 -28.97 -12.91
CA GLU A 317 15.04 -30.24 -13.15
C GLU A 317 15.44 -30.96 -11.85
N LEU A 318 15.86 -30.24 -10.81
CA LEU A 318 16.22 -30.84 -9.52
C LEU A 318 15.00 -31.38 -8.76
N VAL A 319 13.83 -30.79 -8.98
CA VAL A 319 12.55 -31.25 -8.42
C VAL A 319 12.11 -32.51 -9.14
N VAL A 320 12.16 -32.49 -10.47
CA VAL A 320 11.78 -33.63 -11.31
C VAL A 320 12.75 -34.81 -11.13
N SER A 321 14.04 -34.56 -10.94
CA SER A 321 15.06 -35.61 -10.74
C SER A 321 15.05 -36.23 -9.34
N GLY A 322 14.37 -35.62 -8.36
CA GLY A 322 14.38 -36.02 -6.95
C GLY A 322 15.69 -35.71 -6.22
N GLU A 323 16.61 -34.98 -6.86
CA GLU A 323 17.93 -34.63 -6.33
C GLU A 323 17.85 -33.66 -5.15
N TRP A 324 16.77 -32.87 -5.07
CA TRP A 324 16.45 -32.07 -3.88
C TRP A 324 16.44 -32.87 -2.59
N GLU A 325 15.87 -34.08 -2.57
CA GLU A 325 15.86 -34.93 -1.36
C GLU A 325 17.27 -35.34 -0.93
N ARG A 326 18.18 -35.56 -1.87
CA ARG A 326 19.58 -35.86 -1.57
C ARG A 326 20.33 -34.65 -1.02
N LEU A 327 20.17 -33.48 -1.63
CA LEU A 327 20.89 -32.27 -1.18
C LEU A 327 20.42 -31.80 0.20
N ARG A 328 19.12 -31.95 0.51
CA ARG A 328 18.54 -31.66 1.83
C ARG A 328 19.06 -32.56 2.95
N THR A 329 19.47 -33.77 2.62
CA THR A 329 19.85 -34.81 3.59
C THR A 329 21.36 -35.02 3.69
N GLN A 330 22.16 -34.34 2.84
CA GLN A 330 23.61 -34.37 2.94
C GLN A 330 24.08 -33.52 4.14
N PRO A 331 24.96 -34.06 5.01
CA PRO A 331 25.55 -33.28 6.09
C PRO A 331 26.34 -32.12 5.49
N GLN A 332 26.03 -30.89 5.92
CA GLN A 332 26.81 -29.72 5.58
C GLN A 332 28.17 -29.84 6.27
N VAL A 333 29.21 -30.24 5.53
CA VAL A 333 30.57 -30.29 6.07
C VAL A 333 31.11 -28.87 6.10
N SER A 334 30.84 -28.12 7.17
CA SER A 334 31.66 -26.95 7.49
C SER A 334 32.97 -27.49 8.06
N GLU A 335 34.04 -27.49 7.27
CA GLU A 335 35.37 -27.81 7.78
C GLU A 335 35.90 -26.62 8.59
N VAL A 336 35.37 -26.45 9.81
CA VAL A 336 35.92 -25.54 10.80
C VAL A 336 36.94 -26.32 11.61
N ALA A 337 38.22 -26.01 11.41
CA ALA A 337 39.31 -26.52 12.22
C ALA A 337 39.03 -26.25 13.71
N SER A 338 38.82 -27.33 14.47
CA SER A 338 38.49 -27.28 15.89
C SER A 338 39.68 -26.79 16.73
N VAL A 339 39.57 -25.60 17.32
CA VAL A 339 40.32 -25.23 18.53
C VAL A 339 39.55 -25.82 19.72
N PRO A 340 40.20 -26.52 20.67
CA PRO A 340 39.50 -27.09 21.81
C PRO A 340 39.17 -25.95 22.80
N SER A 341 37.89 -25.62 22.93
CA SER A 341 37.36 -24.82 24.03
C SER A 341 36.69 -25.76 25.01
N GLU A 342 37.20 -25.76 26.24
CA GLU A 342 36.64 -26.49 27.38
C GLU A 342 35.15 -26.16 27.54
N THR A 343 34.33 -27.21 27.58
CA THR A 343 32.88 -27.12 27.72
C THR A 343 32.54 -27.22 29.20
N GLU A 344 32.09 -26.13 29.81
CA GLU A 344 31.30 -26.20 31.04
C GLU A 344 29.83 -26.35 30.63
N THR A 345 29.29 -27.56 30.79
CA THR A 345 27.90 -27.87 30.47
C THR A 345 26.97 -27.21 31.49
N THR A 346 26.21 -26.21 31.05
CA THR A 346 24.98 -25.79 31.74
C THR A 346 23.79 -26.30 30.93
N GLU A 347 23.08 -27.28 31.50
CA GLU A 347 21.80 -27.77 31.00
C GLU A 347 20.79 -26.62 31.02
N ALA A 348 20.28 -26.24 29.84
CA ALA A 348 19.13 -25.35 29.73
C ALA A 348 17.86 -26.15 30.07
N GLU A 349 17.44 -26.00 31.32
CA GLU A 349 16.17 -26.47 31.87
C GLU A 349 15.00 -25.87 31.06
N THR A 350 14.15 -26.74 30.50
CA THR A 350 12.92 -26.33 29.79
C THR A 350 11.95 -25.73 30.80
N GLN A 351 11.82 -24.41 30.81
CA GLN A 351 10.89 -23.75 31.71
C GLN A 351 9.44 -23.99 31.28
N PRO A 352 8.56 -24.44 32.19
CA PRO A 352 7.15 -24.64 31.89
C PRO A 352 6.48 -23.29 31.61
N VAL A 353 5.69 -23.25 30.53
CA VAL A 353 4.83 -22.13 30.17
C VAL A 353 4.01 -21.70 31.39
N SER A 354 4.26 -20.47 31.83
CA SER A 354 3.65 -19.90 33.03
C SER A 354 2.16 -19.62 32.79
N ASN A 355 1.30 -20.32 33.53
CA ASN A 355 -0.16 -20.13 33.57
C ASN A 355 -0.59 -18.71 34.03
N VAL A 356 0.35 -17.83 34.37
CA VAL A 356 0.11 -16.47 34.85
C VAL A 356 -0.52 -15.59 33.76
N GLN A 357 -0.10 -15.71 32.50
CA GLN A 357 -0.67 -14.89 31.41
C GLN A 357 -2.13 -15.27 31.12
N PHE A 358 -2.45 -16.57 31.20
CA PHE A 358 -3.83 -17.05 31.08
C PHE A 358 -4.72 -16.58 32.24
N LEU A 359 -4.20 -16.65 33.47
CA LEU A 359 -4.92 -16.20 34.66
C LEU A 359 -5.11 -14.68 34.68
N GLN A 360 -4.12 -13.91 34.22
CA GLN A 360 -4.22 -12.46 34.03
C GLN A 360 -5.30 -12.10 33.00
N GLY A 361 -5.38 -12.84 31.89
CA GLY A 361 -6.45 -12.68 30.90
C GLY A 361 -7.86 -12.91 31.47
N LEU A 362 -8.02 -13.96 32.28
CA LEU A 362 -9.29 -14.26 32.96
C LEU A 362 -9.70 -13.18 33.97
N ILE A 363 -8.76 -12.67 34.76
CA ILE A 363 -9.02 -11.62 35.75
C ILE A 363 -9.41 -10.31 35.06
N LEU A 364 -8.70 -9.92 34.00
CA LEU A 364 -9.02 -8.71 33.23
C LEU A 364 -10.38 -8.85 32.53
N GLY A 365 -10.65 -9.99 31.90
CA GLY A 365 -11.93 -10.27 31.26
C GLY A 365 -13.12 -10.23 32.23
N ALA A 366 -12.97 -10.83 33.42
CA ALA A 366 -13.99 -10.77 34.47
C ALA A 366 -14.22 -9.34 34.98
N GLY A 367 -13.15 -8.55 35.14
CA GLY A 367 -13.24 -7.14 35.54
C GLY A 367 -14.02 -6.28 34.55
N PHE A 368 -13.75 -6.40 33.25
CA PHE A 368 -14.51 -5.70 32.21
C PHE A 368 -15.97 -6.15 32.15
N GLY A 369 -16.23 -7.46 32.25
CA GLY A 369 -17.59 -8.02 32.23
C GLY A 369 -18.45 -7.53 33.39
N ILE A 370 -17.92 -7.53 34.62
CA ILE A 370 -18.64 -7.06 35.82
C ILE A 370 -18.93 -5.56 35.72
N THR A 371 -17.98 -4.77 35.24
CA THR A 371 -18.13 -3.32 35.09
C THR A 371 -19.20 -2.98 34.05
N ALA A 372 -19.20 -3.66 32.90
CA ALA A 372 -20.22 -3.47 31.87
C ALA A 372 -21.62 -3.85 32.37
N ALA A 373 -21.75 -4.97 33.10
CA ALA A 373 -23.01 -5.40 33.70
C ALA A 373 -23.53 -4.38 34.73
N ALA A 374 -22.67 -3.85 35.60
CA ALA A 374 -23.04 -2.85 36.60
C ALA A 374 -23.54 -1.54 35.95
N VAL A 375 -22.88 -1.07 34.88
CA VAL A 375 -23.31 0.11 34.12
C VAL A 375 -24.67 -0.11 33.46
N PHE A 376 -24.89 -1.30 32.89
CA PHE A 376 -26.15 -1.63 32.23
C PHE A 376 -27.32 -1.71 33.22
N VAL A 377 -27.11 -2.34 34.38
CA VAL A 377 -28.10 -2.41 35.47
C VAL A 377 -28.37 -1.02 36.04
N ALA A 378 -27.35 -0.20 36.26
CA ALA A 378 -27.52 1.16 36.77
C ALA A 378 -28.29 2.06 35.79
N ARG A 379 -28.04 1.94 34.48
CA ARG A 379 -28.79 2.65 33.44
C ARG A 379 -30.22 2.14 33.31
N GLY A 380 -30.43 0.82 33.41
CA GLY A 380 -31.76 0.20 33.42
C GLY A 380 -32.61 0.68 34.59
N ASN A 381 -32.06 0.68 35.81
CA ASN A 381 -32.78 1.11 37.01
C ASN A 381 -33.10 2.62 37.01
N ARG A 382 -32.24 3.48 36.44
CA ARG A 382 -32.55 4.91 36.27
C ARG A 382 -33.75 5.13 35.33
N ARG A 383 -33.82 4.37 34.24
CA ARG A 383 -34.96 4.46 33.30
C ARG A 383 -36.28 3.97 33.91
N ILE A 384 -36.23 3.01 34.82
CA ILE A 384 -37.43 2.51 35.52
C ILE A 384 -37.91 3.54 36.56
N ARG A 385 -36.99 4.19 37.31
CA ARG A 385 -37.37 5.25 38.27
C ARG A 385 -37.94 6.49 37.59
N SER A 386 -37.37 6.92 36.46
CA SER A 386 -37.93 8.05 35.70
C SER A 386 -39.31 7.72 35.11
N ALA A 387 -39.59 6.46 34.80
CA ALA A 387 -40.90 6.04 34.30
C ALA A 387 -41.96 5.94 35.41
N SER A 388 -41.56 5.66 36.67
CA SER A 388 -42.49 5.63 37.81
C SER A 388 -42.84 7.01 38.37
N GLU A 389 -42.00 8.03 38.12
CA GLU A 389 -42.24 9.42 38.55
C GLU A 389 -43.20 10.17 37.60
N ASP A 390 -43.35 9.70 36.35
CA ASP A 390 -44.21 10.29 35.32
C ASP A 390 -45.65 9.72 35.33
N GLU A 391 -45.96 8.78 36.23
CA GLU A 391 -47.27 8.12 36.35
C GLU A 391 -48.04 8.58 37.62
N THR A 392 -47.53 9.60 38.33
CA THR A 392 -48.14 10.14 39.57
C THR A 392 -48.41 11.66 39.55
N ASP A 393 -48.48 12.28 38.38
CA ASP A 393 -48.96 13.68 38.23
C ASP A 393 -50.22 13.77 37.36
#